data_AF-A0A6B2H9H7-F1
#
_entry.id   AF-A0A6B2H9H7-F1
#
_cell.length_a   1.000
_cell.length_b   1.000
_cell.length_c   1.000
_cell.angle_alpha   90.00
_cell.angle_beta   90.00
_cell.angle_gamma   90.00
#
_symmetry.space_group_name_H-M   'P 1'
#
loop_
_entity.id
_entity.type
_entity.pdbx_description
1 polymer ?
#
loop_
_entity_poly.entity_id
_entity_poly.type
_entity_poly.pdbx_seq_one_letter_code
_entity_poly.pdbx_strand_id
1 'polypeptide(L)'
;MTALTSCSKDDDAAPSSQALLTAKEWQGNKYLIDGQDMSSFLDIDQMYWKFNTNGTYTMRADGDSENGTWELTSNNQKLLLDGEFTLDIVKLTNTALNVKYEDEDIESGESYTVEIRFIRD
;
A
#
# COMPACT_ATOMS: atom_id res chain seq x y z
N MET A 1 24.47 16.67 -49.14
CA MET A 1 25.19 16.66 -47.86
C MET A 1 24.34 15.93 -46.85
N THR A 2 24.91 14.86 -46.30
CA THR A 2 24.68 14.21 -44.98
C THR A 2 24.40 15.27 -43.90
N ALA A 3 23.59 15.11 -42.85
CA ALA A 3 23.47 14.02 -41.86
C ALA A 3 22.12 14.17 -41.08
N LEU A 4 21.36 13.10 -40.82
CA LEU A 4 21.31 12.30 -39.57
C LEU A 4 21.20 13.10 -38.26
N THR A 5 20.04 13.03 -37.62
CA THR A 5 19.91 12.59 -36.20
C THR A 5 18.57 11.90 -36.00
N SER A 6 18.57 10.58 -36.14
CA SER A 6 17.91 9.71 -35.17
C SER A 6 18.55 9.96 -33.80
N CYS A 7 17.74 10.10 -32.73
CA CYS A 7 17.97 9.47 -31.43
C CYS A 7 16.86 9.85 -30.43
N SER A 8 16.02 8.86 -30.18
CA SER A 8 15.18 8.54 -29.03
C SER A 8 15.58 9.20 -27.71
N LYS A 9 14.58 9.66 -26.95
CA LYS A 9 14.60 9.52 -25.50
C LYS A 9 13.32 8.81 -25.12
N ASP A 10 13.47 7.56 -24.68
CA ASP A 10 12.52 6.90 -23.81
C ASP A 10 12.15 7.89 -22.69
N ASP A 11 10.99 8.53 -22.82
CA ASP A 11 10.27 8.95 -21.63
C ASP A 11 9.72 7.66 -21.04
N ASP A 12 10.55 6.97 -20.26
CA ASP A 12 10.08 5.94 -19.33
C ASP A 12 9.11 6.65 -18.39
N ALA A 13 7.84 6.69 -18.79
CA ALA A 13 6.77 7.27 -17.99
C ALA A 13 6.83 6.57 -16.62
N ALA A 14 6.86 7.36 -15.56
CA ALA A 14 6.85 6.81 -14.21
C ALA A 14 5.69 5.81 -14.09
N PRO A 15 5.91 4.63 -13.49
CA PRO A 15 4.88 3.60 -13.39
C PRO A 15 3.65 4.17 -12.67
N SER A 16 2.47 3.82 -13.15
CA SER A 16 1.21 4.24 -12.52
C SER A 16 1.10 3.68 -11.11
N SER A 17 0.29 4.31 -10.25
CA SER A 17 0.02 3.80 -8.90
C SER A 17 -0.52 2.36 -8.92
N GLN A 18 -1.38 2.02 -9.87
CA GLN A 18 -1.85 0.63 -10.04
C GLN A 18 -0.70 -0.31 -10.41
N ALA A 19 0.15 0.07 -11.38
CA ALA A 19 1.30 -0.73 -11.77
C ALA A 19 2.28 -0.91 -10.61
N LEU A 20 2.48 0.13 -9.79
CA LEU A 20 3.25 0.02 -8.56
C LEU A 20 2.55 -0.95 -7.60
N LEU A 21 1.29 -0.74 -7.23
CA LEU A 21 0.59 -1.53 -6.22
C LEU A 21 0.54 -3.03 -6.54
N THR A 22 0.35 -3.40 -7.80
CA THR A 22 0.16 -4.79 -8.24
C THR A 22 1.43 -5.49 -8.72
N ALA A 23 2.59 -4.82 -8.68
CA ALA A 23 3.83 -5.38 -9.24
C ALA A 23 4.32 -6.63 -8.48
N LYS A 24 4.19 -6.66 -7.15
CA LYS A 24 4.60 -7.76 -6.26
C LYS A 24 3.80 -7.70 -4.95
N GLU A 25 4.01 -8.71 -4.11
CA GLU A 25 3.56 -8.73 -2.72
C GLU A 25 4.30 -7.68 -1.88
N TRP A 26 3.60 -7.18 -0.86
CA TRP A 26 4.05 -6.20 0.11
C TRP A 26 4.16 -6.88 1.46
N GLN A 27 5.33 -6.84 2.09
CA GLN A 27 5.55 -7.37 3.44
C GLN A 27 5.48 -6.25 4.46
N GLY A 28 4.81 -6.48 5.58
CA GLY A 28 4.77 -5.55 6.70
C GLY A 28 6.18 -5.27 7.25
N ASN A 29 6.45 -4.01 7.56
CA ASN A 29 7.73 -3.55 8.08
C ASN A 29 7.55 -2.76 9.38
N LYS A 30 6.56 -1.85 9.42
CA LYS A 30 6.24 -1.10 10.64
C LYS A 30 4.75 -0.96 10.84
N TYR A 31 4.35 -1.02 12.10
CA TYR A 31 3.02 -0.68 12.59
C TYR A 31 3.15 0.47 13.59
N LEU A 32 2.51 1.60 13.31
CA LEU A 32 2.58 2.79 14.15
C LEU A 32 1.20 3.24 14.61
N ILE A 33 1.08 3.61 15.88
CA ILE A 33 -0.10 4.27 16.46
C ILE A 33 0.34 5.66 16.91
N ASP A 34 -0.31 6.71 16.39
CA ASP A 34 0.04 8.12 16.62
C ASP A 34 1.53 8.43 16.39
N GLY A 35 2.11 7.73 15.41
CA GLY A 35 3.53 7.84 15.06
C GLY A 35 4.50 7.11 16.00
N GLN A 36 4.01 6.51 17.08
CA GLN A 36 4.80 5.62 17.93
C GLN A 36 4.91 4.23 17.29
N ASP A 37 6.11 3.69 17.21
CA ASP A 37 6.37 2.35 16.65
C ASP A 37 5.89 1.28 17.64
N MET A 38 4.88 0.52 17.22
CA MET A 38 4.24 -0.55 17.99
C MET A 38 4.53 -1.93 17.37
N SER A 39 5.48 -2.01 16.43
CA SER A 39 5.77 -3.22 15.67
C SER A 39 6.22 -4.40 16.54
N SER A 40 6.77 -4.15 17.73
CA SER A 40 7.20 -5.22 18.66
C SER A 40 6.05 -5.98 19.32
N PHE A 41 4.82 -5.48 19.22
CA PHE A 41 3.63 -6.10 19.82
C PHE A 41 2.89 -7.02 18.85
N LEU A 42 3.32 -7.08 17.59
CA LEU A 42 2.67 -7.80 16.50
C LEU A 42 3.73 -8.55 15.69
N ASP A 43 3.37 -9.65 15.06
CA ASP A 43 4.23 -10.35 14.09
C ASP A 43 4.13 -9.64 12.71
N ILE A 44 4.49 -8.36 12.64
CA ILE A 44 4.28 -7.52 11.46
C ILE A 44 5.03 -8.04 10.22
N ASP A 45 6.12 -8.77 10.41
CA ASP A 45 6.89 -9.43 9.36
C ASP A 45 6.17 -10.65 8.76
N GLN A 46 5.14 -11.16 9.44
CA GLN A 46 4.22 -12.18 8.93
C GLN A 46 3.01 -11.58 8.19
N MET A 47 2.90 -10.24 8.14
CA MET A 47 1.85 -9.56 7.37
C MET A 47 2.25 -9.43 5.90
N TYR A 48 1.41 -9.91 4.98
CA TYR A 48 1.64 -9.82 3.54
C TYR A 48 0.38 -9.40 2.78
N TRP A 49 0.52 -8.42 1.88
CA TRP A 49 -0.55 -7.96 0.99
C TRP A 49 -0.16 -8.16 -0.47
N LYS A 50 -1.01 -8.82 -1.24
CA LYS A 50 -0.85 -8.96 -2.69
C LYS A 50 -2.07 -8.40 -3.41
N PHE A 51 -1.86 -7.33 -4.18
CA PHE A 51 -2.87 -6.74 -5.03
C PHE A 51 -2.76 -7.29 -6.45
N ASN A 52 -3.88 -7.76 -7.00
CA ASN A 52 -3.97 -8.30 -8.35
C ASN A 52 -4.59 -7.26 -9.29
N THR A 53 -4.17 -7.28 -10.57
CA THR A 53 -4.63 -6.31 -11.59
C THR A 53 -6.12 -6.40 -11.92
N ASN A 54 -6.80 -7.47 -11.51
CA ASN A 54 -8.24 -7.66 -11.65
C ASN A 54 -9.07 -7.03 -10.52
N GLY A 55 -8.44 -6.27 -9.61
CA GLY A 55 -9.13 -5.61 -8.49
C GLY A 55 -9.36 -6.50 -7.28
N THR A 56 -8.71 -7.67 -7.17
CA THR A 56 -8.73 -8.48 -5.94
C THR A 56 -7.42 -8.37 -5.17
N TYR A 57 -7.48 -8.55 -3.85
CA TYR A 57 -6.29 -8.65 -3.01
C TYR A 57 -6.32 -9.92 -2.15
N THR A 58 -5.14 -10.36 -1.75
CA THR A 58 -4.95 -11.37 -0.71
C THR A 58 -4.17 -10.75 0.42
N MET A 59 -4.67 -10.87 1.65
CA MET A 59 -3.95 -10.55 2.87
C MET A 59 -3.55 -11.84 3.59
N ARG A 60 -2.39 -11.83 4.22
CA ARG A 60 -1.97 -12.82 5.22
C ARG A 60 -1.48 -12.09 6.46
N ALA A 61 -1.85 -12.58 7.63
CA ALA A 61 -1.33 -12.14 8.93
C ALA A 61 -1.56 -13.27 9.93
N ASP A 62 -0.62 -13.48 10.85
CA ASP A 62 -0.73 -14.46 11.95
C ASP A 62 -1.13 -15.89 11.52
N GLY A 63 -0.72 -16.30 10.32
CA GLY A 63 -1.03 -17.63 9.75
C GLY A 63 -2.38 -17.74 9.06
N ASP A 64 -3.23 -16.73 9.16
CA ASP A 64 -4.50 -16.63 8.45
C ASP A 64 -4.34 -15.96 7.09
N SER A 65 -5.27 -16.24 6.18
CA SER A 65 -5.30 -15.60 4.87
C SER A 65 -6.73 -15.24 4.48
N GLU A 66 -6.88 -14.00 4.04
CA GLU A 66 -8.14 -13.41 3.61
C GLU A 66 -8.02 -12.91 2.18
N ASN A 67 -9.14 -12.88 1.47
CA ASN A 67 -9.21 -12.33 0.12
C ASN A 67 -10.35 -11.33 0.04
N GLY A 68 -10.13 -10.28 -0.74
CA GLY A 68 -11.12 -9.24 -0.93
C GLY A 68 -10.96 -8.52 -2.27
N THR A 69 -11.60 -7.37 -2.36
CA THR A 69 -11.56 -6.46 -3.51
C THR A 69 -10.91 -5.15 -3.13
N TRP A 70 -10.28 -4.48 -4.10
CA TRP A 70 -9.65 -3.19 -3.89
C TRP A 70 -9.86 -2.24 -5.06
N GLU A 71 -9.84 -0.94 -4.77
CA GLU A 71 -9.87 0.13 -5.76
C GLU A 71 -8.98 1.30 -5.33
N LEU A 72 -8.30 1.94 -6.31
CA LEU A 72 -7.67 3.24 -6.09
C LEU A 72 -8.67 4.35 -6.35
N THR A 73 -8.92 5.18 -5.35
CA THR A 73 -9.88 6.29 -5.42
C THR A 73 -9.18 7.63 -5.16
N SER A 74 -9.93 8.73 -5.30
CA SER A 74 -9.43 10.09 -5.01
C SER A 74 -8.10 10.40 -5.71
N ASN A 75 -8.06 10.25 -7.05
CA ASN A 75 -6.86 10.42 -7.86
C ASN A 75 -5.67 9.54 -7.41
N ASN A 76 -5.95 8.29 -7.05
CA ASN A 76 -4.99 7.30 -6.55
C ASN A 76 -4.33 7.66 -5.21
N GLN A 77 -4.96 8.52 -4.40
CA GLN A 77 -4.48 8.89 -3.07
C GLN A 77 -5.10 8.03 -1.96
N LYS A 78 -6.17 7.28 -2.28
CA LYS A 78 -6.85 6.39 -1.32
C LYS A 78 -6.94 4.97 -1.89
N LEU A 79 -6.83 3.99 -1.02
CA LEU A 79 -7.08 2.58 -1.28
C LEU A 79 -8.38 2.20 -0.57
N LEU A 80 -9.40 1.82 -1.34
CA LEU A 80 -10.66 1.30 -0.82
C LEU A 80 -10.61 -0.22 -0.84
N LEU A 81 -10.76 -0.86 0.32
CA LEU A 81 -10.85 -2.30 0.48
C LEU A 81 -12.31 -2.70 0.71
N ASP A 82 -12.76 -3.70 -0.04
CA ASP A 82 -14.07 -4.33 0.08
C ASP A 82 -15.28 -3.38 0.01
N GLY A 83 -15.08 -2.18 -0.55
CA GLY A 83 -16.11 -1.15 -0.66
C GLY A 83 -16.42 -0.42 0.63
N GLU A 84 -15.75 -0.75 1.74
CA GLU A 84 -16.09 -0.27 3.09
C GLU A 84 -14.91 0.43 3.75
N PHE A 85 -13.72 -0.16 3.68
CA PHE A 85 -12.57 0.31 4.45
C PHE A 85 -11.63 1.16 3.59
N THR A 86 -11.41 2.41 3.99
CA THR A 86 -10.61 3.36 3.21
C THR A 86 -9.30 3.67 3.91
N LEU A 87 -8.21 3.55 3.16
CA LEU A 87 -6.85 3.83 3.60
C LEU A 87 -6.27 5.00 2.80
N ASP A 88 -5.67 5.98 3.48
CA ASP A 88 -4.90 7.04 2.84
C ASP A 88 -3.51 6.53 2.45
N ILE A 89 -3.16 6.67 1.16
CA ILE A 89 -1.84 6.31 0.65
C ILE A 89 -0.89 7.47 0.93
N VAL A 90 -0.03 7.30 1.92
CA VAL A 90 0.99 8.29 2.30
C VAL A 90 2.21 8.20 1.40
N LYS A 91 2.58 6.98 1.01
CA LYS A 91 3.73 6.73 0.14
C LYS A 91 3.47 5.50 -0.71
N LEU A 92 3.71 5.62 -2.01
CA LEU A 92 3.72 4.49 -2.93
C LEU A 92 4.88 4.64 -3.91
N THR A 93 5.80 3.69 -3.87
CA THR A 93 7.00 3.64 -4.72
C THR A 93 7.22 2.20 -5.18
N ASN A 94 8.33 1.93 -5.87
CA ASN A 94 8.70 0.57 -6.23
C ASN A 94 9.10 -0.32 -5.03
N THR A 95 9.38 0.26 -3.87
CA THR A 95 9.96 -0.45 -2.70
C THR A 95 9.20 -0.20 -1.40
N ALA A 96 8.30 0.78 -1.36
CA ALA A 96 7.54 1.11 -0.16
C ALA A 96 6.08 1.44 -0.48
N LEU A 97 5.19 0.89 0.35
CA LEU A 97 3.78 1.26 0.45
C LEU A 97 3.53 1.65 1.91
N ASN A 98 3.11 2.89 2.16
CA ASN A 98 2.68 3.33 3.47
C ASN A 98 1.23 3.78 3.39
N VAL A 99 0.40 3.25 4.28
CA VAL A 99 -1.02 3.56 4.37
C VAL A 99 -1.38 4.04 5.76
N LYS A 100 -2.40 4.90 5.86
CA LYS A 100 -2.94 5.40 7.12
C LYS A 100 -4.46 5.30 7.17
N TYR A 101 -4.99 5.12 8.37
CA TYR A 101 -6.41 5.31 8.66
C TYR A 101 -6.57 5.86 10.08
N GLU A 102 -7.70 6.52 10.32
CA GLU A 102 -8.13 6.90 11.66
C GLU A 102 -8.99 5.77 12.22
N ASP A 103 -8.77 5.45 13.48
CA ASP A 103 -9.52 4.45 14.23
C ASP A 103 -9.99 5.09 15.54
N GLU A 104 -11.05 4.55 16.12
CA GLU A 104 -11.66 5.06 17.35
C GLU A 104 -11.78 3.93 18.37
N ASP A 105 -11.20 4.13 19.54
CA ASP A 105 -11.46 3.24 20.67
C ASP A 105 -12.87 3.52 21.19
N ILE A 106 -13.76 2.54 20.97
CA ILE A 106 -15.18 2.64 21.31
C ILE A 106 -15.40 2.75 22.83
N GLU A 107 -14.49 2.22 23.65
CA GLU A 107 -14.63 2.27 25.11
C GLU A 107 -14.26 3.65 25.67
N SER A 108 -13.19 4.26 25.15
CA SER A 108 -12.70 5.56 25.61
C SER A 108 -13.27 6.76 24.82
N GLY A 109 -13.71 6.54 23.58
CA GLY A 109 -14.09 7.59 22.63
C GLY A 109 -12.89 8.37 22.08
N GLU A 110 -11.67 7.87 22.28
CA GLU A 110 -10.45 8.50 21.76
C GLU A 110 -10.16 8.00 20.34
N SER A 111 -9.86 8.92 19.43
CA SER A 111 -9.39 8.59 18.09
C SER A 111 -7.86 8.59 18.03
N TYR A 112 -7.32 7.66 17.26
CA TYR A 112 -5.89 7.56 16.98
C TYR A 112 -5.64 7.29 15.50
N THR A 113 -4.44 7.65 15.03
CA THR A 113 -4.01 7.37 13.68
C THR A 113 -3.19 6.10 13.64
N VAL A 114 -3.61 5.13 12.84
CA VAL A 114 -2.81 3.96 12.50
C VAL A 114 -2.04 4.20 11.21
N GLU A 115 -0.74 3.92 11.20
CA GLU A 115 0.08 3.85 9.99
C GLU A 115 0.71 2.47 9.85
N ILE A 116 0.51 1.85 8.69
CA ILE A 116 1.19 0.60 8.34
C ILE A 116 2.16 0.89 7.20
N ARG A 117 3.41 0.48 7.39
CA ARG A 117 4.47 0.59 6.37
C ARG A 117 4.83 -0.80 5.90
N PHE A 118 4.79 -0.96 4.59
CA PHE A 118 5.18 -2.16 3.90
C PHE A 118 6.43 -1.89 3.06
N ILE A 119 7.23 -2.93 2.90
CA ILE A 119 8.34 -2.99 1.97
C ILE A 119 8.08 -4.06 0.91
N ARG A 120 8.75 -3.92 -0.22
CA ARG A 120 8.73 -4.93 -1.27
C ARG A 120 10.06 -5.67 -1.28
N ASP A 121 9.99 -6.98 -1.27
CA ASP A 121 11.10 -7.89 -1.57
C ASP A 121 11.34 -8.06 -3.09
#